data_AF-A0A1J5KXA1-F1
#
_entry.id   AF-A0A1J5KXA1-F1
#
_cell.length_a   1.000
_cell.length_b   1.000
_cell.length_c   1.000
_cell.angle_alpha   90.00
_cell.angle_beta   90.00
_cell.angle_gamma   90.00
#
_symmetry.space_group_name_H-M   'P 1'
#
loop_
_entity.id
_entity.type
_entity.pdbx_description
1 polymer ?
#
loop_
_entity_poly.entity_id
_entity_poly.type
_entity_poly.pdbx_seq_one_letter_code
_entity_poly.pdbx_strand_id
1 'polypeptide(L)' 'MNKSNIISYLSILIGGVVAIYANANSQQNVYLLILGIFMLMFGGFRLNSKLSSKVKNKKEKNYFTGEEE' A
#
# COMPACT_ATOMS: atom_id res chain seq x y z
N MET A 1 8.26 -15.72 4.01
CA MET A 1 7.43 -14.53 3.71
C MET A 1 8.31 -13.28 3.71
N ASN A 2 8.36 -12.53 2.61
CA ASN A 2 9.24 -11.36 2.47
C ASN A 2 8.75 -10.21 3.37
N LYS A 3 9.55 -9.83 4.40
CA LYS A 3 9.23 -8.79 5.39
C LYS A 3 8.84 -7.43 4.79
N SER A 4 9.26 -7.13 3.55
CA SER A 4 8.99 -5.87 2.84
C SER A 4 7.50 -5.59 2.59
N ASN A 5 6.67 -6.64 2.53
CA ASN A 5 5.23 -6.51 2.31
C ASN A 5 4.45 -6.33 3.62
N ILE A 6 4.99 -6.84 4.75
CA ILE A 6 4.35 -6.77 6.06
C ILE A 6 4.20 -5.31 6.52
N ILE A 7 5.21 -4.47 6.25
CA ILE A 7 5.25 -3.07 6.67
C ILE A 7 4.14 -2.26 5.98
N SER A 8 3.90 -2.55 4.70
CA SER A 8 2.88 -1.87 3.91
C SER A 8 1.48 -2.28 4.34
N TYR A 9 1.26 -3.57 4.62
CA TYR A 9 0.00 -4.05 5.19
C TYR A 9 -0.28 -3.46 6.58
N LEU A 10 0.74 -3.34 7.44
CA LEU A 10 0.59 -2.68 8.75
C LEU A 10 0.20 -1.20 8.62
N SER A 11 0.82 -0.45 7.69
CA SER A 11 0.45 0.96 7.46
C SER A 11 -1.00 1.13 6.98
N ILE A 12 -1.48 0.24 6.10
CA ILE A 12 -2.87 0.26 5.62
C ILE A 12 -3.84 -0.03 6.76
N LEU A 13 -3.52 -1.02 7.60
CA LEU A 13 -4.35 -1.42 8.73
C LEU A 13 -4.45 -0.29 9.77
N ILE A 14 -3.33 0.35 10.11
CA ILE A 14 -3.30 1.49 11.04
C ILE A 14 -4.05 2.69 10.47
N GLY A 15 -3.83 3.05 9.20
CA GLY A 15 -4.55 4.15 8.54
C GLY A 15 -6.07 3.92 8.47
N GLY A 16 -6.48 2.66 8.24
CA GLY A 16 -7.88 2.22 8.28
C GLY A 16 -8.53 2.43 9.63
N VAL A 17 -7.89 1.97 10.70
CA VAL A 17 -8.40 2.15 12.06
C VAL A 17 -8.52 3.63 12.41
N VAL A 18 -7.51 4.46 12.06
CA VAL A 18 -7.53 5.91 12.30
C VAL A 18 -8.67 6.60 11.53
N ALA A 19 -8.90 6.24 10.26
CA ALA A 19 -9.98 6.82 9.46
C ALA A 19 -11.36 6.46 10.02
N ILE A 20 -11.56 5.20 10.43
CA ILE A 20 -12.80 4.74 11.07
C ILE A 20 -13.01 5.48 12.39
N TYR A 21 -11.97 5.62 13.21
CA TYR A 21 -12.04 6.29 14.50
C TYR A 21 -12.36 7.79 14.35
N ALA A 22 -11.78 8.45 13.35
CA ALA A 22 -12.05 9.84 13.03
C ALA A 22 -13.49 10.08 12.55
N ASN A 23 -14.09 9.09 11.87
CA ASN A 23 -15.45 9.15 11.35
C ASN A 23 -16.54 8.77 12.37
N ALA A 24 -16.19 7.90 13.33
CA ALA A 24 -17.14 7.34 14.31
C ALA A 24 -17.54 8.34 15.41
N ASN A 25 -16.78 9.43 15.59
CA ASN A 25 -17.07 10.43 16.59
C ASN A 25 -18.18 11.40 16.11
N SER A 26 -19.08 11.80 17.01
CA SER A 26 -20.21 12.69 16.70
C SER A 26 -19.76 14.08 16.21
N GLN A 27 -18.59 14.52 16.67
CA GLN A 27 -17.85 15.62 16.04
C GLN A 27 -16.83 14.99 15.09
N GLN A 28 -17.24 14.76 13.84
CA GLN A 28 -16.34 14.27 12.80
C GLN A 28 -15.17 15.24 12.68
N ASN A 29 -14.00 14.78 13.13
CA ASN A 29 -12.81 15.60 13.05
C ASN A 29 -12.26 15.44 11.63
N VAL A 30 -12.84 16.21 10.70
CA VAL A 30 -12.59 16.15 9.25
C VAL A 30 -11.09 16.22 8.94
N TYR A 31 -10.34 16.94 9.77
CA TYR A 31 -8.89 17.03 9.66
C TYR A 31 -8.19 15.67 9.90
N LEU A 32 -8.59 14.93 10.94
CA LEU A 32 -8.12 13.58 11.21
C LEU A 32 -8.61 12.57 10.16
N LEU A 33 -9.82 12.76 9.63
CA LEU A 33 -10.38 11.93 8.56
C LEU A 33 -9.56 12.05 7.26
N ILE A 34 -9.30 13.29 6.82
CA ILE A 34 -8.44 13.57 5.66
C ILE A 34 -7.06 12.95 5.88
N LEU A 35 -6.47 13.13 7.07
CA LEU A 35 -5.15 12.59 7.39
C LEU A 35 -5.13 11.06 7.29
N GLY A 36 -6.14 10.39 7.83
CA GLY A 36 -6.28 8.93 7.77
C GLY A 36 -6.40 8.41 6.34
N ILE A 37 -7.24 9.05 5.51
CA ILE A 37 -7.43 8.68 4.11
C ILE A 37 -6.15 8.91 3.30
N PHE A 38 -5.47 10.05 3.47
CA PHE A 38 -4.19 10.31 2.83
C PHE A 38 -3.13 9.26 3.21
N MET A 39 -3.07 8.88 4.48
CA MET A 39 -2.15 7.85 4.98
C MET A 39 -2.46 6.47 4.38
N LEU A 40 -3.75 6.11 4.26
CA LEU A 40 -4.23 4.91 3.56
C LEU A 40 -3.81 4.91 2.09
N MET A 41 -4.05 6.01 1.39
CA MET A 41 -3.76 6.15 -0.04
C MET A 41 -2.25 6.05 -0.29
N PHE A 42 -1.43 6.68 0.55
CA PHE A 42 0.02 6.59 0.48
C PHE A 42 0.56 5.19 0.81
N GLY A 43 0.03 4.55 1.86
CA GLY A 43 0.39 3.18 2.24
C GLY A 43 0.02 2.15 1.17
N GLY A 44 -1.18 2.27 0.62
CA GLY A 44 -1.68 1.46 -0.49
C GLY A 44 -0.91 1.69 -1.79
N PHE A 45 -0.57 2.94 -2.11
CA PHE A 45 0.24 3.28 -3.28
C PHE A 45 1.64 2.66 -3.18
N ARG A 46 2.29 2.75 -2.01
CA ARG A 46 3.62 2.17 -1.79
C ARG A 46 3.61 0.64 -1.86
N LEU A 47 2.52 -0.01 -1.42
CA LEU A 47 2.30 -1.45 -1.61
C LEU A 47 2.19 -1.79 -3.11
N ASN A 48 1.34 -1.08 -3.85
CA ASN A 48 1.11 -1.29 -5.27
C ASN A 48 2.38 -1.06 -6.11
N SER A 49 3.15 0.00 -5.84
CA SER A 49 4.42 0.25 -6.54
C SER A 49 5.47 -0.82 -6.27
N LYS A 50 5.58 -1.34 -5.03
CA LYS A 50 6.49 -2.46 -4.74
C LYS A 50 6.07 -3.75 -5.47
N LEU A 51 4.76 -3.99 -5.59
CA LEU A 51 4.22 -5.14 -6.33
C LEU A 51 4.57 -5.02 -7.82
N SER A 52 4.38 -3.84 -8.42
CA SER A 52 4.73 -3.55 -9.82
C SER A 52 6.23 -3.64 -10.11
N SER A 53 7.09 -3.24 -9.16
CA SER A 53 8.55 -3.34 -9.29
C SER A 53 9.06 -4.78 -9.42
N LYS A 54 8.40 -5.76 -8.78
CA LYS A 54 8.71 -7.19 -8.98
C LYS A 54 8.29 -7.71 -10.36
N VAL A 55 7.18 -7.20 -10.91
CA VAL A 55 6.75 -7.56 -12.27
C VAL A 55 7.76 -7.06 -13.31
N LYS A 56 8.31 -5.85 -13.11
CA LYS A 56 9.35 -5.30 -14.00
C LYS A 56 10.64 -6.15 -13.99
N ASN A 57 11.11 -6.56 -12.81
CA ASN A 57 12.29 -7.42 -12.69
C ASN A 57 12.08 -8.83 -13.26
N LYS A 58 10.87 -9.39 -13.14
CA LYS A 58 10.57 -10.71 -13.70
C LYS A 58 10.53 -10.66 -15.23
N LYS A 59 9.98 -9.60 -15.82
CA LYS A 59 9.98 -9.40 -17.27
C LYS A 59 11.40 -9.24 -17.81
N GLU A 60 12.21 -8.39 -17.18
CA GLU A 60 13.60 -8.15 -17.59
C GLU A 60 14.43 -9.44 -17.64
N LYS A 61 14.37 -10.31 -16.63
CA LYS A 61 15.10 -11.60 -16.64
C LYS A 61 14.69 -12.56 -17.76
N ASN A 62 13.43 -12.54 -18.19
CA ASN A 62 12.96 -13.42 -19.27
C ASN A 62 13.49 -12.96 -20.65
N TYR A 63 13.58 -11.64 -20.88
CA TYR A 63 14.18 -11.11 -22.12
C TYR A 63 15.67 -11.45 -22.27
N PHE A 64 16.40 -11.60 -21.16
CA PHE A 64 17.81 -12.00 -21.19
C PHE A 64 18.03 -13.52 -21.35
N THR A 65 17.00 -14.36 -21.22
CA THR A 65 17.16 -15.83 -21.26
C THR A 65 16.71 -16.45 -22.59
N GLY A 66 16.03 -15.72 -23.47
CA GLY A 66 15.80 -16.16 -24.86
C GLY A 66 15.04 -17.48 -25.02
N GLU A 67 14.29 -17.92 -24.01
CA GLU A 67 13.36 -19.04 -24.16
C GLU A 67 12.04 -18.49 -24.71
N GLU A 68 11.92 -18.58 -26.04
CA GLU A 68 10.67 -18.49 -26.78
C GLU A 68 9.96 -19.85 -26.63
N GLU A 69 8.77 -19.85 -26.01
CA GLU A 69 7.88 -21.04 -25.97
C GLU A 69 7.42 -21.45 -27.37
#